data_AF-A0A925EZB5-F1
#
_entry.id   AF-A0A925EZB5-F1
#
_cell.length_a   1.000
_cell.length_b   1.000
_cell.length_c   1.000
_cell.angle_alpha   90.00
_cell.angle_beta   90.00
_cell.angle_gamma   90.00
#
_symmetry.space_group_name_H-M   'P 1'
#
loop_
_entity.id
_entity.type
_entity.pdbx_description
1 polymer ?
#
loop_
_entity_poly.entity_id
_entity_poly.type
_entity_poly.pdbx_seq_one_letter_code
_entity_poly.pdbx_strand_id
1 'polypeptide(L)' 'MSAFKDKISPDNLPVHIAIIMDGNGRWAKTKGKPRVFGNKNGVTSVWEVTVAAAEFSIKYLTLYAFSTENWYRP' A
#
# COMPACT_ATOMS: atom_id res chain seq x y z
N MET A 1 1.62 6.27 -16.35
CA MET A 1 1.13 7.05 -15.20
C MET A 1 0.84 8.53 -15.49
N SER A 2 1.23 9.10 -16.65
CA SER A 2 1.09 10.56 -16.88
C SER A 2 -0.37 11.08 -16.87
N ALA A 3 -1.35 10.29 -17.34
CA ALA A 3 -2.73 10.76 -17.52
C ALA A 3 -3.49 11.18 -16.24
N PHE A 4 -3.05 10.75 -15.05
CA PHE A 4 -3.70 11.10 -13.78
C PHE A 4 -3.00 12.24 -13.05
N LYS A 5 -1.68 12.41 -13.24
CA LYS A 5 -0.90 13.43 -12.55
C LYS A 5 -1.35 14.84 -12.92
N ASP A 6 -1.62 15.05 -14.21
CA ASP A 6 -2.05 16.33 -14.76
C ASP A 6 -3.47 16.75 -14.33
N LYS A 7 -4.24 15.82 -13.74
CA LYS A 7 -5.62 16.06 -13.27
C LYS A 7 -5.71 16.34 -11.77
N ILE A 8 -4.60 16.26 -11.04
CA ILE A 8 -4.56 16.44 -9.59
C ILE A 8 -4.00 17.84 -9.30
N SER A 9 -4.79 18.66 -8.59
CA SER A 9 -4.32 19.97 -8.14
C SER A 9 -3.24 19.79 -7.06
N PRO A 10 -1.99 20.26 -7.28
CA PRO A 10 -0.91 20.12 -6.30
C PRO A 10 -1.21 20.81 -4.97
N ASP A 11 -1.97 21.90 -5.00
CA ASP A 11 -2.29 22.73 -3.83
C ASP A 11 -3.30 22.06 -2.87
N ASN A 12 -3.95 20.98 -3.33
CA ASN A 12 -4.97 20.27 -2.54
C ASN A 12 -4.54 18.84 -2.18
N LEU A 13 -3.23 18.56 -2.21
CA LEU A 13 -2.70 17.26 -1.81
C LEU A 13 -2.60 17.13 -0.29
N PRO A 14 -2.88 15.94 0.27
CA PRO A 14 -2.68 15.70 1.68
C PRO A 14 -1.18 15.73 2.01
N VAL A 15 -0.85 16.33 3.16
CA VAL A 15 0.52 16.34 3.66
C VAL A 15 0.93 14.97 4.21
N HIS A 16 -0.04 14.18 4.69
CA HIS A 16 0.17 12.86 5.28
C HIS A 16 -0.89 11.87 4.82
N ILE A 17 -0.46 10.71 4.36
CA ILE A 17 -1.33 9.56 4.04
C ILE A 17 -0.98 8.39 4.95
N ALA A 18 -1.99 7.75 5.53
CA ALA A 18 -1.87 6.49 6.26
C ALA A 18 -2.62 5.37 5.53
N ILE A 19 -1.98 4.20 5.37
CA ILE A 19 -2.51 3.07 4.60
C ILE A 19 -2.46 1.81 5.44
N ILE A 20 -3.60 1.12 5.53
CA ILE A 20 -3.70 -0.22 6.10
C ILE A 20 -3.59 -1.23 4.95
N MET A 21 -2.51 -2.01 4.94
CA MET A 21 -2.17 -2.92 3.83
C MET A 21 -2.81 -4.30 4.02
N ASP A 22 -4.13 -4.33 4.16
CA ASP A 22 -4.88 -5.57 4.36
C ASP A 22 -5.20 -6.27 3.01
N GLY A 23 -5.53 -7.56 3.09
CA GLY A 23 -6.06 -8.31 1.96
C GLY A 23 -5.07 -9.23 1.25
N ASN A 24 -3.76 -9.16 1.55
CA ASN A 24 -2.73 -10.02 0.95
C ASN A 24 -3.09 -11.52 0.99
N GLY A 25 -3.56 -12.01 2.15
CA GLY A 25 -3.99 -13.40 2.31
C GLY A 25 -5.27 -13.74 1.52
N ARG A 26 -6.24 -12.82 1.45
CA ARG A 26 -7.47 -13.01 0.66
C ARG A 26 -7.15 -13.05 -0.83
N TRP A 27 -6.29 -12.16 -1.30
CA TRP A 27 -5.81 -12.12 -2.68
C TRP A 27 -5.04 -13.39 -3.06
N ALA A 28 -4.16 -13.91 -2.18
CA ALA A 28 -3.49 -15.17 -2.44
C ALA A 28 -4.49 -16.34 -2.61
N LYS A 29 -5.54 -16.37 -1.78
CA LYS A 29 -6.59 -17.39 -1.83
C LYS A 29 -7.36 -17.35 -3.16
N THR A 30 -7.69 -16.18 -3.70
CA THR A 30 -8.39 -16.07 -5.00
C THR A 30 -7.54 -16.56 -6.17
N LYS A 31 -6.21 -16.64 -5.98
CA LYS A 31 -5.25 -17.19 -6.96
C LYS A 31 -4.89 -18.65 -6.68
N GLY A 32 -5.50 -19.31 -5.70
CA GLY A 32 -5.17 -20.68 -5.29
C GLY A 32 -3.74 -20.82 -4.73
N LYS A 33 -3.18 -19.75 -4.15
CA LYS A 33 -1.80 -19.72 -3.62
C LYS A 33 -1.78 -19.62 -2.08
N PRO A 34 -0.69 -20.05 -1.41
CA PRO A 34 -0.51 -19.87 0.03
C PRO A 34 -0.47 -18.40 0.45
N ARG A 35 -0.86 -18.07 1.69
CA ARG A 35 -0.86 -16.68 2.21
C ARG A 35 0.48 -15.96 2.05
N VAL A 36 1.59 -16.67 2.24
CA VAL A 36 2.96 -16.11 2.07
C VAL A 36 3.18 -15.55 0.66
N PHE A 37 2.56 -16.15 -0.37
CA PHE A 37 2.61 -15.61 -1.72
C PHE A 37 1.96 -14.23 -1.82
N GLY A 38 0.84 -14.02 -1.13
CA GLY A 38 0.18 -12.72 -1.04
C GLY A 38 1.07 -11.68 -0.35
N ASN A 39 1.72 -12.05 0.75
CA ASN A 39 2.63 -11.12 1.46
C ASN A 39 3.82 -10.71 0.58
N LYS A 40 4.38 -11.64 -0.20
CA LYS A 40 5.44 -11.32 -1.17
C LYS A 40 4.97 -10.32 -2.23
N ASN A 41 3.74 -10.46 -2.74
CA ASN A 41 3.16 -9.49 -3.66
C ASN A 41 2.89 -8.13 -2.99
N GLY A 42 2.54 -8.13 -1.69
CA GLY A 42 2.39 -6.91 -0.91
C GLY A 42 3.64 -6.04 -0.86
N VAL A 43 4.85 -6.62 -0.99
CA VAL A 43 6.11 -5.86 -1.09
C VAL A 43 6.14 -5.00 -2.35
N THR A 44 5.65 -5.52 -3.47
CA THR A 44 5.54 -4.74 -4.71
C THR A 44 4.58 -3.57 -4.54
N SER A 45 3.42 -3.79 -3.90
CA SER A 45 2.45 -2.73 -3.64
C SER A 45 3.00 -1.65 -2.70
N VAL A 46 3.76 -2.02 -1.67
CA VAL A 46 4.48 -1.06 -0.80
C VAL A 46 5.43 -0.18 -1.61
N TRP A 47 6.20 -0.81 -2.49
CA TRP A 47 7.16 -0.10 -3.33
C TRP A 47 6.47 0.89 -4.28
N GLU A 48 5.44 0.44 -5.00
CA GLU A 48 4.68 1.28 -5.94
C GLU A 48 4.05 2.51 -5.24
N VAL A 49 3.45 2.30 -4.07
CA VAL A 49 2.84 3.38 -3.28
C VAL A 49 3.90 4.35 -2.75
N THR A 50 5.06 3.85 -2.33
CA THR A 50 6.15 4.69 -1.83
C THR A 50 6.72 5.57 -2.95
N VAL A 51 6.94 4.99 -4.13
CA VAL A 51 7.37 5.73 -5.33
C VAL A 51 6.34 6.79 -5.71
N ALA A 52 5.06 6.42 -5.76
CA ALA A 52 3.99 7.37 -6.06
C ALA A 52 3.93 8.52 -5.03
N ALA A 53 4.01 8.23 -3.73
CA ALA A 53 4.01 9.26 -2.69
C ALA A 53 5.17 10.26 -2.88
N ALA A 54 6.35 9.76 -3.24
CA ALA A 54 7.49 10.61 -3.56
C ALA A 54 7.25 11.46 -4.82
N GLU A 55 6.71 10.88 -5.89
CA GLU A 55 6.41 11.59 -7.14
C GLU A 55 5.36 12.70 -6.99
N PHE A 56 4.43 12.55 -6.04
CA PHE A 56 3.42 13.54 -5.67
C PHE A 56 3.88 14.48 -4.54
N SER A 57 5.12 14.36 -4.07
CA SER A 57 5.68 15.17 -2.98
C SER A 57 4.86 15.10 -1.68
N ILE A 58 4.25 13.95 -1.40
CA ILE A 58 3.59 13.68 -0.12
C ILE A 58 4.65 13.65 0.97
N LYS A 59 4.50 14.49 2.01
CA LYS A 59 5.55 14.65 3.03
C LYS A 59 5.66 13.47 3.99
N TYR A 60 4.52 12.84 4.30
CA TYR A 60 4.47 11.72 5.24
C TYR A 60 3.65 10.56 4.69
N LEU A 61 4.20 9.36 4.78
CA LEU A 61 3.53 8.12 4.44
C LEU A 61 3.64 7.15 5.61
N THR A 62 2.51 6.70 6.14
CA THR A 62 2.45 5.68 7.20
C THR A 62 1.84 4.41 6.63
N LEU A 63 2.54 3.29 6.78
CA LEU A 63 2.10 1.99 6.31
C LEU A 63 1.88 1.06 7.49
N TYR A 64 0.68 0.51 7.64
CA TYR A 64 0.37 -0.42 8.72
C TYR A 64 0.78 -1.83 8.31
N ALA A 65 2.07 -2.15 8.50
CA ALA A 65 2.67 -3.40 8.05
C ALA A 65 2.39 -4.60 8.96
N PHE A 66 2.30 -4.36 10.28
CA PHE A 66 2.02 -5.39 11.27
C PHE A 66 1.29 -4.78 12.46
N SER A 67 0.18 -5.39 12.86
CA SER A 67 -0.65 -4.92 13.99
C SER A 67 -0.44 -5.77 15.24
N THR A 68 -0.80 -5.24 16.40
CA THR A 68 -0.85 -6.01 17.65
C THR A 68 -1.73 -7.25 17.55
N GLU A 69 -2.83 -7.16 16.79
CA GLU A 69 -3.76 -8.27 16.58
C GLU A 69 -3.14 -9.39 15.71
N ASN A 70 -2.07 -9.10 14.96
CA ASN A 70 -1.42 -10.11 14.13
C ASN A 70 -0.69 -11.17 14.95
N TRP A 71 -0.33 -10.89 16.21
CA TRP A 71 0.24 -11.89 17.12
C TRP A 71 -0.73 -13.03 17.46
N TYR A 72 -2.04 -12.79 17.35
CA TYR A 72 -3.06 -13.82 17.59
C TYR A 72 -3.42 -14.62 16.34
N ARG A 73 -2.73 -14.39 15.21
CA ARG A 73 -2.93 -15.19 14.00
C ARG A 73 -2.24 -16.55 14.17
N PRO A 74 -2.91 -17.66 13.79
CA PRO A 74 -2.37 -19.01 13.89
C PRO A 74 -1.21 -19.26 12.93
#